data_AF-A0A523J8R9-F1
#
_entry.id   AF-A0A523J8R9-F1
#
_cell.length_a   1.000
_cell.length_b   1.000
_cell.length_c   1.000
_cell.angle_alpha   90.00
_cell.angle_beta   90.00
_cell.angle_gamma   90.00
#
_symmetry.space_group_name_H-M   'P 1'
#
loop_
_entity.id
_entity.type
_entity.pdbx_description
1 polymer ?
#
loop_
_entity_poly.entity_id
_entity_poly.type
_entity_poly.pdbx_seq_one_letter_code
_entity_poly.pdbx_strand_id
1 'polypeptide(L)' 'MKTLTYSEASQNLAKTLDEIIENHSPVRITRTRGKGDFIIISLEEYESLQETFYLLKTPKNATRLDY' A
#
# COMPACT_ATOMS: atom_id res chain seq x y z
N MET A 1 2.81 -0.74 9.14
CA MET A 1 1.73 -1.43 8.41
C MET A 1 0.78 -2.08 9.40
N LYS A 2 -0.44 -1.54 9.52
CA LYS A 2 -1.52 -2.09 10.36
C LYS A 2 -2.07 -3.36 9.71
N THR A 3 -2.45 -4.35 10.50
CA THR A 3 -3.07 -5.59 9.99
C THR A 3 -4.47 -5.72 10.56
N LEU A 4 -5.45 -5.93 9.68
CA LEU A 4 -6.86 -6.14 10.03
C LEU A 4 -7.34 -7.47 9.46
N THR A 5 -8.36 -8.06 10.07
CA THR A 5 -9.13 -9.11 9.42
C THR A 5 -10.11 -8.53 8.43
N TYR A 6 -10.54 -9.33 7.45
CA TYR A 6 -11.60 -8.90 6.51
C TYR A 6 -12.86 -8.40 7.21
N SER A 7 -13.24 -9.02 8.34
CA SER A 7 -14.43 -8.63 9.09
C SER A 7 -14.26 -7.24 9.73
N GLU A 8 -13.12 -6.97 10.37
CA GLU A 8 -12.84 -5.67 11.00
C GLU A 8 -12.76 -4.55 9.96
N ALA A 9 -12.10 -4.82 8.83
CA ALA A 9 -11.99 -3.87 7.73
C ALA A 9 -13.35 -3.58 7.09
N SER A 10 -14.22 -4.59 6.93
CA SER A 10 -15.56 -4.38 6.36
C SER A 10 -16.45 -3.57 7.29
N GLN A 11 -16.37 -3.80 8.60
CA GLN A 11 -17.17 -3.06 9.60
C GLN A 11 -16.75 -1.60 9.72
N ASN A 12 -15.46 -1.30 9.52
CA ASN A 12 -14.89 0.03 9.72
C ASN A 12 -14.27 0.60 8.43
N LEU A 13 -14.84 0.27 7.26
CA LEU A 13 -14.18 0.52 5.98
C LEU A 13 -13.91 2.01 5.76
N ALA A 14 -14.90 2.88 5.95
CA ALA A 14 -14.74 4.33 5.77
C ALA A 14 -13.60 4.90 6.62
N LYS A 15 -13.64 4.63 7.93
CA LYS A 15 -12.58 5.05 8.86
C LYS A 15 -11.21 4.50 8.49
N THR A 16 -11.15 3.25 8.01
CA THR A 16 -9.90 2.64 7.59
C THR A 16 -9.34 3.33 6.35
N LEU A 17 -10.19 3.70 5.40
CA LEU A 17 -9.79 4.46 4.21
C LEU A 17 -9.31 5.87 4.57
N ASP A 18 -10.02 6.56 5.46
CA ASP A 18 -9.60 7.88 5.96
C ASP A 18 -8.23 7.81 6.63
N GLU A 19 -8.01 6.82 7.51
CA GLU A 19 -6.72 6.58 8.17
C GLU A 19 -5.59 6.30 7.16
N ILE A 20 -5.87 5.57 6.07
CA ILE A 20 -4.87 5.28 5.02
C ILE A 20 -4.47 6.56 4.29
N ILE A 21 -5.44 7.41 3.97
CA ILE A 21 -5.20 8.67 3.25
C ILE A 21 -4.43 9.65 4.14
N GLU A 22 -4.89 9.86 5.38
CA GLU A 22 -4.27 10.83 6.30
C GLU A 22 -2.84 10.47 6.70
N ASN A 23 -2.58 9.18 6.88
CA ASN A 23 -1.29 8.73 7.41
C ASN A 23 -0.35 8.19 6.34
N HIS A 24 -0.76 8.14 5.06
CA HIS A 24 0.02 7.53 3.98
C HIS A 24 0.58 6.16 4.41
N SER A 25 -0.31 5.35 4.98
CA SER A 25 0.08 4.11 5.64
C SER A 25 -0.70 2.91 5.09
N PRO A 26 -0.02 1.96 4.43
CA PRO A 26 -0.64 0.75 3.95
C PRO A 26 -1.27 -0.08 5.08
N VAL A 27 -2.43 -0.66 4.79
CA VAL A 27 -3.14 -1.60 5.68
C VAL A 27 -3.18 -2.97 5.03
N ARG A 28 -2.68 -3.99 5.73
CA ARG A 28 -2.82 -5.39 5.33
C ARG A 28 -4.15 -5.93 5.84
N ILE A 29 -4.93 -6.54 4.96
CA ILE A 29 -6.13 -7.28 5.33
C ILE A 29 -5.88 -8.77 5.15
N THR A 30 -6.17 -9.53 6.20
CA THR A 30 -6.07 -10.98 6.23
C THR A 30 -7.45 -11.60 6.04
N ARG A 31 -7.54 -12.65 5.21
CA ARG A 31 -8.74 -13.48 5.14
C ARG A 31 -8.58 -14.72 6.00
N THR A 32 -9.59 -14.97 6.83
CA THR A 32 -9.69 -16.21 7.58
C THR A 32 -9.71 -17.39 6.60
N ARG A 33 -9.08 -18.51 7.00
CA ARG A 33 -8.96 -19.76 6.22
C ARG A 33 -8.02 -19.71 5.02
N GLY A 34 -6.94 -18.92 5.10
CA GLY A 34 -5.80 -19.04 4.17
C GLY A 34 -6.09 -18.65 2.72
N LYS A 35 -7.13 -17.84 2.48
CA LYS A 35 -7.52 -17.38 1.14
C LYS A 35 -6.64 -16.25 0.59
N GLY A 36 -5.45 -16.05 1.16
CA GLY A 36 -4.53 -14.97 0.82
C GLY A 36 -4.84 -13.65 1.53
N ASP A 37 -3.82 -12.80 1.57
CA ASP A 37 -3.87 -11.47 2.14
C ASP A 37 -3.84 -10.42 1.04
N PHE A 38 -4.39 -9.26 1.33
CA PHE A 38 -4.39 -8.11 0.42
C PHE A 38 -3.95 -6.86 1.17
N ILE A 39 -3.52 -5.85 0.44
CA ILE A 39 -3.10 -4.56 0.98
C ILE A 39 -4.00 -3.49 0.38
N ILE A 40 -4.45 -2.56 1.21
CA ILE A 40 -5.09 -1.31 0.77
C ILE A 40 -4.08 -0.19 0.95
N ILE A 41 -3.92 0.61 -0.10
CA ILE A 41 -3.12 1.85 -0.14
C ILE A 41 -3.94 2.94 -0.84
N SER A 42 -3.59 4.20 -0.61
CA SER A 42 -4.20 5.30 -1.36
C SER A 42 -3.75 5.27 -2.83
N LEU A 43 -4.51 5.94 -3.70
CA LEU A 43 -4.15 6.05 -5.11
C LEU A 43 -2.82 6.78 -5.30
N GLU A 44 -2.61 7.88 -4.57
CA GLU A 44 -1.37 8.66 -4.62
C GLU A 44 -0.14 7.80 -4.27
N GLU A 45 -0.27 6.95 -3.26
CA GLU A 45 0.79 6.07 -2.82
C GLU A 45 1.07 4.97 -3.86
N TYR A 46 0.03 4.43 -4.47
CA TYR A 46 0.16 3.50 -5.59
C TYR A 46 0.87 4.14 -6.80
N GLU A 47 0.48 5.36 -7.17
CA GLU A 47 1.08 6.10 -8.28
C GLU A 47 2.55 6.44 -8.00
N SER A 48 2.85 6.89 -6.78
CA SER A 48 4.23 7.17 -6.34
C SER A 48 5.11 5.91 -6.38
N LEU A 49 4.56 4.75 -6.00
CA LEU A 49 5.27 3.47 -6.12
C LEU A 49 5.49 3.09 -7.59
N GLN A 50 4.47 3.23 -8.45
CA GLN A 50 4.62 2.95 -9.88
C GLN A 50 5.67 3.85 -10.53
N GLU A 51 5.68 5.14 -10.19
CA GLU A 51 6.70 6.08 -10.68
C GLU A 51 8.10 5.69 -10.19
N THR A 52 8.24 5.38 -8.89
CA THR A 52 9.51 4.91 -8.33
C THR A 52 10.00 3.64 -9.02
N PHE A 53 9.13 2.64 -9.20
CA PHE A 53 9.48 1.43 -9.93
C PHE A 53 9.86 1.71 -11.38
N TYR A 54 9.16 2.63 -12.05
CA TYR A 54 9.47 3.04 -13.41
C TYR A 54 10.86 3.69 -13.50
N LEU A 55 11.19 4.61 -12.58
CA LEU A 55 12.49 5.27 -12.50
C LEU A 55 13.62 4.26 -12.23
N LEU A 56 13.39 3.29 -11.33
CA LEU A 56 14.35 2.24 -10.96
C LEU A 56 14.52 1.16 -12.03
N LYS A 57 13.57 1.01 -12.97
CA LYS A 57 13.61 -0.03 -14.02
C LYS A 57 14.72 0.21 -15.05
N THR A 58 15.33 1.39 -15.07
CA THR A 58 16.41 1.72 -16.01
C THR A 58 17.74 1.83 -15.26
N PRO A 59 18.74 0.97 -15.53
CA PRO A 59 20.03 1.01 -14.82
C PRO A 59 20.76 2.36 -14.95
N LYS A 60 20.48 3.11 -16.02
CA LYS A 60 21.02 4.46 -16.28
C LYS A 60 20.52 5.53 -15.28
N ASN A 61 19.38 5.31 -14.62
CA ASN A 61 18.81 6.22 -13.62
C ASN A 61 19.20 5.85 -12.19
N ALA A 62 19.40 4.56 -11.90
CA ALA A 62 19.88 4.11 -10.58
C ALA A 62 21.24 4.74 -10.23
N THR A 63 22.16 4.83 -11.21
CA THR A 63 23.50 5.44 -11.02
C THR A 63 23.48 6.96 -10.82
N ARG A 64 22.36 7.65 -11.09
CA ARG A 64 22.25 9.12 -10.97
C ARG A 64 21.70 9.57 -9.62
N LEU A 65 21.09 8.67 -8.84
CA LEU A 65 20.61 8.94 -7.48
C LEU A 65 21.60 8.48 -6.38
N ASP A 66 22.68 7.76 -6.75
CA ASP A 66 23.73 7.29 -5.84
C ASP A 66 24.89 8.30 -5.62
N TYR A 67 24.65 9.61 -5.74
CA TYR A 67 25.69 10.64 -5.54
C TYR A 67 25.40 11.61 -4.40
#